data_AF-A0A1Y2T530-F1
#
_entry.id   AF-A0A1Y2T530-F1
#
_cell.length_a   1.000
_cell.length_b   1.000
_cell.length_c   1.000
_cell.angle_alpha   90.00
_cell.angle_beta   90.00
_cell.angle_gamma   90.00
#
_symmetry.space_group_name_H-M   'P 1'
#
loop_
_entity.id
_entity.type
_entity.pdbx_description
1 polymer ?
#
loop_
_entity_poly.entity_id
_entity_poly.type
_entity_poly.pdbx_seq_one_letter_code
_entity_poly.pdbx_strand_id
1 'polypeptide(L)'
;MGIGSALGFTIFVGPPIGARALSHALFAWVGNIAWNRGMPLWLVMLIALPVHAVVEAAVVWLLGGNLSMALITLVGTAIHHSVDGGIALGLVAALRRTGVRWFEQPAQ
;
A
#
# COMPACT_ATOMS: atom_id res chain seq x y z
N MET A 1 -8.95 3.74 -4.41
CA MET A 1 -8.50 2.34 -4.61
C MET A 1 -8.97 1.43 -3.48
N GLY A 2 -8.59 1.63 -2.21
CA GLY A 2 -8.84 0.69 -1.10
C GLY A 2 -10.25 0.08 -0.97
N ILE A 3 -11.26 0.86 -0.55
CA ILE A 3 -12.62 0.33 -0.30
C ILE A 3 -13.26 -0.23 -1.58
N GLY A 4 -13.12 0.47 -2.71
CA GLY A 4 -13.64 -0.01 -3.99
C GLY A 4 -13.03 -1.34 -4.43
N SER A 5 -11.72 -1.52 -4.26
CA SER A 5 -11.04 -2.79 -4.55
C SER A 5 -11.51 -3.90 -3.61
N ALA A 6 -11.65 -3.64 -2.32
CA ALA A 6 -12.12 -4.64 -1.36
C ALA A 6 -13.53 -5.13 -1.69
N LEU A 7 -14.45 -4.21 -2.01
CA LEU A 7 -15.81 -4.57 -2.45
C LEU A 7 -15.79 -5.38 -3.74
N GLY A 8 -15.07 -4.92 -4.76
CA GLY A 8 -14.95 -5.62 -6.04
C GLY A 8 -14.39 -7.04 -5.89
N PHE A 9 -13.27 -7.20 -5.17
CA PHE A 9 -12.69 -8.52 -4.93
C PHE A 9 -13.59 -9.43 -4.10
N THR A 10 -14.31 -8.88 -3.11
CA THR A 10 -15.28 -9.65 -2.33
C THR A 10 -16.37 -10.24 -3.23
N ILE A 11 -16.91 -9.42 -4.14
CA ILE A 11 -18.02 -9.81 -5.03
C ILE A 11 -17.57 -10.80 -6.11
N PHE A 12 -16.42 -10.56 -6.74
CA PHE A 12 -16.02 -11.28 -7.95
C PHE A 12 -15.00 -12.42 -7.73
N VAL A 13 -14.30 -12.44 -6.59
CA VAL A 13 -13.26 -13.45 -6.30
C VAL A 13 -13.55 -14.18 -4.99
N GLY A 14 -13.98 -13.44 -3.97
CA GLY A 14 -14.47 -13.99 -2.73
C GLY A 14 -13.97 -13.22 -1.50
N PRO A 15 -14.60 -13.46 -0.33
CA PRO A 15 -14.31 -12.71 0.89
C PRO A 15 -12.85 -12.70 1.34
N PRO A 16 -12.06 -13.80 1.26
CA PRO A 16 -10.67 -13.76 1.70
C PRO A 16 -9.80 -12.81 0.86
N ILE A 17 -10.06 -12.70 -0.44
CA ILE A 17 -9.32 -11.81 -1.33
C ILE A 17 -9.79 -10.36 -1.13
N GLY A 18 -11.09 -10.16 -0.91
CA GLY A 18 -11.64 -8.86 -0.50
C GLY A 18 -11.05 -8.34 0.81
N ALA A 19 -10.91 -9.21 1.82
CA ALA A 19 -10.29 -8.88 3.10
C ALA A 19 -8.82 -8.49 2.95
N ARG A 20 -8.07 -9.18 2.07
CA ARG A 20 -6.70 -8.77 1.71
C ARG A 20 -6.71 -7.38 1.09
N ALA A 21 -7.56 -7.13 0.10
CA ALA A 21 -7.64 -5.83 -0.57
C ALA A 21 -7.96 -4.64 0.35
N LEU A 22 -8.57 -4.84 1.54
CA LEU A 22 -8.71 -3.78 2.55
C LEU A 22 -7.38 -3.21 3.06
N SER A 23 -6.28 -3.97 2.96
CA SER A 23 -4.92 -3.51 3.27
C SER A 23 -4.57 -2.21 2.54
N HIS A 24 -5.08 -2.03 1.30
CA HIS A 24 -4.88 -0.82 0.50
C HIS A 24 -5.56 0.42 1.11
N ALA A 25 -6.70 0.25 1.79
CA ALA A 25 -7.36 1.35 2.47
C ALA A 25 -6.55 1.81 3.70
N LEU A 26 -6.06 0.84 4.49
CA LEU A 26 -5.22 1.13 5.66
C LEU A 26 -3.87 1.73 5.27
N PHE A 27 -3.23 1.17 4.23
CA PHE A 27 -2.03 1.72 3.61
C PHE A 27 -2.22 3.19 3.21
N ALA A 28 -3.29 3.49 2.47
CA ALA A 28 -3.57 4.84 2.03
C ALA A 28 -3.87 5.80 3.19
N TRP A 29 -4.57 5.33 4.23
CA TRP A 29 -4.86 6.12 5.41
C TRP A 29 -3.59 6.50 6.18
N VAL A 30 -2.72 5.54 6.47
CA VAL A 30 -1.43 5.78 7.14
C VAL A 30 -0.52 6.67 6.29
N GLY A 31 -0.47 6.41 4.99
CA GLY A 31 0.27 7.25 4.04
C GLY A 31 -0.23 8.70 4.03
N ASN A 32 -1.54 8.91 4.03
CA ASN A 32 -2.14 10.24 4.09
C ASN A 32 -1.80 10.99 5.38
N ILE A 33 -1.81 10.30 6.54
CA ILE A 33 -1.40 10.91 7.81
C ILE A 33 0.07 11.37 7.73
N ALA A 34 0.97 10.52 7.24
CA ALA A 34 2.39 10.86 7.11
C ALA A 34 2.62 12.01 6.11
N TRP A 35 1.93 11.99 4.97
CA TRP A 35 1.99 13.03 3.95
C TRP A 35 1.54 14.39 4.47
N ASN A 36 0.39 14.44 5.16
CA ASN A 36 -0.14 15.68 5.73
C ASN A 36 0.71 16.23 6.89
N ARG A 37 1.65 15.44 7.43
CA ARG A 37 2.67 15.90 8.38
C ARG A 37 3.93 16.46 7.72
N GLY A 38 3.93 16.64 6.41
CA GLY A 38 5.07 17.17 5.67
C GLY A 38 6.20 16.16 5.43
N MET A 39 5.95 14.86 5.63
CA MET A 39 6.99 13.85 5.39
C MET A 39 7.24 13.67 3.89
N PRO A 40 8.51 13.54 3.46
CA PRO A 40 8.83 13.35 2.04
C PRO A 40 8.24 12.02 1.52
N LEU A 41 7.87 11.97 0.23
CA LEU A 41 7.13 10.86 -0.37
C LEU A 41 7.78 9.49 -0.13
N TRP A 42 9.11 9.41 -0.19
CA TRP A 42 9.84 8.16 0.05
C TRP A 42 9.61 7.63 1.47
N LEU A 43 9.55 8.52 2.46
CA LEU A 43 9.33 8.16 3.86
C LEU A 43 7.87 7.76 4.08
N VAL A 44 6.93 8.44 3.42
CA VAL A 44 5.51 8.06 3.42
C VAL A 44 5.31 6.63 2.92
N MET A 45 5.96 6.27 1.80
CA MET A 45 5.93 4.91 1.27
C MET A 45 6.55 3.90 2.23
N LEU A 46 7.70 4.23 2.82
CA LEU A 46 8.39 3.36 3.78
C LEU A 46 7.55 3.11 5.05
N ILE A 47 6.87 4.14 5.58
CA ILE A 47 6.01 4.02 6.76
C ILE A 47 4.75 3.19 6.46
N ALA A 48 4.17 3.34 5.27
CA ALA A 48 2.95 2.63 4.91
C ALA A 48 3.21 1.15 4.55
N LEU A 49 4.42 0.81 4.10
CA LEU A 49 4.79 -0.55 3.65
C LEU A 49 4.56 -1.64 4.73
N PRO A 50 5.02 -1.50 5.98
CA PRO A 50 4.76 -2.50 7.02
C PRO A 50 3.28 -2.76 7.25
N VAL A 51 2.44 -1.71 7.17
CA VAL A 51 0.99 -1.84 7.36
C VAL A 51 0.39 -2.73 6.29
N HIS A 52 0.76 -2.51 5.02
CA HIS A 52 0.26 -3.32 3.92
C HIS A 52 0.74 -4.79 4.03
N ALA A 53 2.04 -5.00 4.22
CA ALA A 53 2.63 -6.34 4.29
C ALA A 53 2.11 -7.16 5.48
N VAL A 54 1.99 -6.56 6.66
CA VAL A 54 1.51 -7.24 7.87
C VAL A 54 0.02 -7.56 7.78
N VAL A 55 -0.81 -6.65 7.27
CA VAL A 55 -2.24 -6.89 7.13
C VAL A 55 -2.51 -8.02 6.13
N GLU A 56 -1.83 -8.03 4.99
CA GLU A 56 -1.91 -9.11 4.00
C GLU A 56 -1.55 -10.47 4.62
N ALA A 57 -0.41 -10.53 5.32
CA ALA A 57 0.04 -11.75 5.98
C ALA A 57 -0.93 -12.21 7.08
N ALA A 58 -1.49 -11.28 7.86
CA ALA A 58 -2.46 -11.59 8.90
C ALA A 58 -3.74 -12.19 8.31
N VAL A 59 -4.26 -11.62 7.22
CA VAL A 59 -5.45 -12.17 6.55
C VAL A 59 -5.17 -13.56 5.97
N VAL A 60 -4.01 -13.77 5.33
CA VAL A 60 -3.62 -15.09 4.81
C VAL A 60 -3.50 -16.12 5.94
N TRP A 61 -2.95 -15.73 7.09
CA TRP A 61 -2.85 -16.64 8.22
C TRP A 61 -4.21 -16.95 8.86
N LEU A 62 -5.00 -15.92 9.17
CA LEU A 62 -6.27 -16.06 9.89
C LEU A 62 -7.34 -16.78 9.06
N LEU A 63 -7.38 -16.56 7.75
CA LEU A 63 -8.38 -17.17 6.87
C LEU A 63 -7.87 -18.43 6.15
N GLY A 64 -6.56 -18.57 5.99
CA GLY A 64 -5.94 -19.70 5.28
C GLY A 64 -5.27 -20.75 6.18
N GLY A 65 -5.02 -20.44 7.45
CA GLY A 65 -4.44 -21.36 8.44
C GLY A 65 -2.98 -21.79 8.19
N ASN A 66 -2.29 -21.17 7.23
CA ASN A 66 -0.95 -21.57 6.82
C ASN A 66 0.09 -20.48 7.12
N LEU A 67 0.87 -20.68 8.18
CA LEU A 67 1.89 -19.73 8.63
C LEU A 67 3.00 -19.54 7.58
N SER A 68 3.44 -20.61 6.91
CA SER A 68 4.47 -20.53 5.87
C SER A 68 4.00 -19.63 4.71
N MET A 69 2.76 -19.78 4.28
CA MET A 69 2.18 -18.92 3.24
C MET A 69 2.01 -17.47 3.70
N ALA A 70 1.68 -17.24 4.97
CA ALA A 70 1.60 -15.91 5.54
C ALA A 70 2.97 -15.20 5.55
N LEU A 71 4.04 -15.91 5.91
CA LEU A 71 5.41 -15.36 5.89
C LEU A 71 5.92 -15.12 4.47
N ILE A 72 5.62 -16.01 3.53
CA ILE A 72 5.91 -15.79 2.10
C ILE A 72 5.17 -14.55 1.60
N THR A 73 3.90 -14.39 1.99
CA THR A 73 3.09 -13.23 1.63
C THR A 73 3.67 -11.95 2.23
N LEU A 74 4.07 -11.96 3.51
CA LEU A 74 4.69 -10.81 4.18
C LEU A 74 5.91 -10.29 3.39
N VAL A 75 6.84 -11.19 3.06
CA VAL A 75 8.08 -10.84 2.36
C VAL A 75 7.81 -10.48 0.91
N GLY A 76 6.98 -11.26 0.22
CA GLY A 76 6.61 -11.02 -1.18
C GLY A 76 5.92 -9.67 -1.36
N THR A 77 4.97 -9.34 -0.50
CA THR A 77 4.28 -8.04 -0.48
C THR A 77 5.24 -6.89 -0.20
N ALA A 78 6.17 -7.04 0.76
CA ALA A 78 7.16 -6.01 1.06
C ALA A 78 8.10 -5.74 -0.14
N ILE A 79 8.59 -6.79 -0.79
CA ILE A 79 9.46 -6.66 -1.98
C ILE A 79 8.69 -6.00 -3.12
N HIS A 80 7.50 -6.50 -3.44
CA HIS A 80 6.64 -5.95 -4.49
C HIS A 80 6.39 -4.45 -4.30
N HIS A 81 5.94 -4.03 -3.11
CA HIS A 81 5.68 -2.62 -2.85
C HIS A 81 6.93 -1.75 -2.75
N SER A 82 8.09 -2.33 -2.45
CA SER A 82 9.36 -1.59 -2.54
C SER A 82 9.69 -1.26 -3.99
N VAL A 83 9.44 -2.19 -4.92
CA VAL A 83 9.62 -1.97 -6.36
C VAL A 83 8.62 -0.93 -6.86
N ASP A 84 7.33 -1.08 -6.52
CA ASP A 84 6.29 -0.10 -6.88
C ASP A 84 6.62 1.29 -6.36
N GLY A 85 7.06 1.40 -5.11
CA GLY A 85 7.49 2.66 -4.51
C GLY A 85 8.68 3.27 -5.24
N GLY A 86 9.69 2.47 -5.59
CA GLY A 86 10.82 2.93 -6.40
C GLY A 86 10.40 3.48 -7.77
N ILE A 87 9.52 2.75 -8.48
CA ILE A 87 8.97 3.19 -9.76
C ILE A 87 8.18 4.50 -9.60
N ALA A 88 7.31 4.58 -8.57
CA ALA A 88 6.51 5.76 -8.31
C ALA A 88 7.37 6.99 -7.97
N LEU A 89 8.41 6.84 -7.15
CA LEU A 89 9.36 7.91 -6.85
C LEU A 89 10.09 8.39 -8.11
N GLY A 90 10.53 7.45 -8.96
CA GLY A 90 11.16 7.76 -10.24
C GLY A 90 10.22 8.53 -11.17
N LEU A 91 8.96 8.10 -11.28
CA LEU A 91 7.95 8.76 -12.10
C LEU A 91 7.64 10.18 -11.58
N VAL A 92 7.46 10.35 -10.26
CA VAL A 92 7.25 11.68 -9.65
C VAL A 92 8.45 12.59 -9.89
N ALA A 93 9.67 12.08 -9.78
CA ALA A 93 10.88 12.85 -10.07
C ALA A 93 10.94 13.29 -11.54
N ALA A 94 10.53 12.44 -12.49
CA ALA A 94 10.45 12.78 -13.90
C ALA A 94 9.36 13.84 -14.19
N LEU A 95 8.16 13.68 -13.64
CA LEU A 95 7.03 14.60 -13.82
C LEU A 95 7.30 15.99 -13.23
N ARG A 96 8.03 16.08 -12.11
CA ARG A 96 8.43 17.38 -11.54
C ARG A 96 9.27 18.20 -12.50
N ARG A 97 10.06 17.58 -13.38
CA ARG A 97 10.87 18.28 -14.39
C ARG A 97 10.03 18.90 -15.51
N THR A 98 8.77 18.48 -15.67
CA THR A 98 7.85 19.02 -16.68
C THR A 98 6.97 20.14 -16.14
N GLY A 99 7.15 20.56 -14.87
CA GLY A 99 6.34 21.59 -14.23
C GLY A 99 5.01 21.10 -13.63
N VAL A 100 4.76 19.79 -13.59
CA VAL A 100 3.57 19.21 -12.94
C VAL A 100 3.71 19.28 -11.42
N ARG A 101 2.76 19.95 -10.75
CA ARG A 101 2.77 20.22 -9.29
C ARG A 101 1.83 19.34 -8.46
N TRP A 102 1.25 18.29 -9.05
CA TRP A 102 0.26 17.42 -8.38
C TRP A 102 0.79 16.64 -7.16
N PHE A 103 2.11 16.63 -6.96
CA PHE A 103 2.81 15.88 -5.91
C PHE A 103 3.47 16.79 -4.88
N GLU A 104 2.91 17.98 -4.69
CA GLU A 104 3.33 18.90 -3.65
C GLU A 104 2.56 18.63 -2.37
N GLN A 105 3.26 18.77 -1.25
CA GLN A 105 2.61 18.67 0.05
C GLN A 105 1.61 19.83 0.21
N PRO A 106 0.52 19.64 0.96
CA PRO A 106 -0.36 20.73 1.33
C PRO A 106 0.48 21.85 1.98
N ALA A 107 0.16 23.10 1.67
CA ALA A 107 0.72 24.22 2.42
C ALA A 107 0.40 23.99 3.91
N GLN A 108 1.41 24.06 4.76
CA GLN A 108 1.28 23.94 6.22
C GLN A 108 0.64 25.21 6.81
#